data_AF-A0A7W0SKB7-F1
#
_entry.id   AF-A0A7W0SKB7-F1
#
_cell.length_a   1.000
_cell.length_b   1.000
_cell.length_c   1.000
_cell.angle_alpha   90.00
_cell.angle_beta   90.00
_cell.angle_gamma   90.00
#
_symmetry.space_group_name_H-M   'P 1'
#
loop_
_entity.id
_entity.type
_entity.pdbx_description
1 polymer ?
#
loop_
_entity_poly.entity_id
_entity_poly.type
_entity_poly.pdbx_seq_one_letter_code
_entity_poly.pdbx_strand_id
1 'polypeptide(L)'
;MKPQTDQFSFFRKAISLYLLATFVLTNGAAVQTLAVNPAETDRTATPFLTFTTDLTQLGREGRLRQSPSFETEIAQVLDVLEKGGSRHPVLVDEDGSVQDEIVEQIAIRIAKGSVPDSMRDRSLIKLETTTLFSFAVDAAKLDAAVASVLEKVLSTKGRSVLFVDDVSAFVKAGSENSEFVTAIRNQKLRLIGGSSRAAYQEKIAVSSDLADLFEVITVRAPKTAGSEVGDTSGEGYIGDNVSPDLRQMMADDPTGTKRVDVILQAKAGNNASLRALLNSGEG
;
A
#
# COMPACT_ATOMS: atom_id res chain seq x y z
N MET A 1 -41.89 -33.44 82.54
CA MET A 1 -41.26 -32.19 82.05
C MET A 1 -40.91 -32.38 80.58
N LYS A 2 -41.47 -31.54 79.69
CA LYS A 2 -41.20 -31.54 78.24
C LYS A 2 -39.81 -30.95 77.98
N PRO A 3 -38.97 -31.52 77.10
CA PRO A 3 -37.87 -30.77 76.52
C PRO A 3 -38.42 -29.83 75.44
N GLN A 4 -38.42 -28.53 75.72
CA GLN A 4 -38.42 -27.49 74.70
C GLN A 4 -37.03 -27.45 74.06
N THR A 5 -36.87 -28.00 72.86
CA THR A 5 -35.74 -27.66 71.99
C THR A 5 -36.09 -28.08 70.57
N ASP A 6 -36.49 -27.12 69.72
CA ASP A 6 -35.92 -26.98 68.36
C ASP A 6 -36.48 -25.80 67.54
N GLN A 7 -37.11 -24.80 68.16
CA GLN A 7 -37.68 -23.68 67.40
C GLN A 7 -36.61 -22.76 66.75
N PHE A 8 -35.39 -22.71 67.30
CA PHE A 8 -34.29 -21.88 66.78
C PHE A 8 -33.49 -22.51 65.63
N SER A 9 -33.55 -23.84 65.46
CA SER A 9 -32.94 -24.57 64.33
C SER A 9 -33.70 -24.33 63.03
N PHE A 10 -35.04 -24.31 63.12
CA PHE A 10 -35.92 -24.03 61.99
C PHE A 10 -35.76 -22.60 61.45
N PHE A 11 -35.60 -21.60 62.31
CA PHE A 11 -35.40 -20.21 61.87
C PHE A 11 -34.07 -20.01 61.13
N ARG A 12 -32.99 -20.69 61.54
CA ARG A 12 -31.69 -20.63 60.83
C ARG A 12 -31.74 -21.30 59.46
N LYS A 13 -32.44 -22.45 59.34
CA LYS A 13 -32.64 -23.13 58.06
C LYS A 13 -33.56 -22.36 57.12
N ALA A 14 -34.61 -21.70 57.64
CA ALA A 14 -35.51 -20.89 56.83
C ALA A 14 -34.82 -19.64 56.26
N ILE A 15 -33.97 -18.97 57.05
CA ILE A 15 -33.20 -17.80 56.59
C ILE A 15 -32.13 -18.20 55.56
N SER A 16 -31.43 -19.33 55.76
CA SER A 16 -30.44 -19.79 54.79
C SER A 16 -31.08 -20.25 53.47
N LEU A 17 -32.28 -20.83 53.52
CA LEU A 17 -33.03 -21.23 52.32
C LEU A 17 -33.56 -20.00 51.56
N TYR A 18 -33.99 -18.95 52.27
CA TYR A 18 -34.42 -17.69 51.67
C TYR A 18 -33.26 -16.92 51.02
N LEU A 19 -32.07 -16.92 51.64
CA LEU A 19 -30.85 -16.36 51.04
C LEU A 19 -30.34 -17.18 49.83
N LEU A 20 -30.47 -18.51 49.87
CA LEU A 20 -30.12 -19.36 48.72
C LEU A 20 -31.09 -19.14 47.54
N ALA A 21 -32.39 -19.03 47.80
CA ALA A 21 -33.42 -18.80 46.78
C ALA A 21 -33.28 -17.43 46.11
N THR A 22 -32.91 -16.38 46.85
CA THR A 22 -32.65 -15.04 46.30
C THR A 22 -31.34 -14.96 45.52
N PHE A 23 -30.31 -15.74 45.90
CA PHE A 23 -29.07 -15.86 45.12
C PHE A 23 -29.29 -16.60 43.78
N VAL A 24 -30.13 -17.65 43.77
CA VAL A 24 -30.45 -18.41 42.55
C VAL A 24 -31.34 -17.59 41.60
N LEU A 25 -32.26 -16.76 42.11
CA LEU A 25 -33.06 -15.89 41.23
C LEU A 25 -32.27 -14.71 40.64
N THR A 26 -31.31 -14.14 41.38
CA THR A 26 -30.48 -13.02 40.89
C THR A 26 -29.41 -13.49 39.90
N ASN A 27 -28.87 -14.70 40.07
CA ASN A 27 -27.90 -15.27 39.12
C ASN A 27 -28.54 -16.14 38.03
N GLY A 28 -29.79 -16.59 38.19
CA GLY A 28 -30.49 -17.41 37.20
C GLY A 28 -30.92 -16.66 35.95
N ALA A 29 -31.09 -15.34 36.03
CA ALA A 29 -31.34 -14.48 34.87
C ALA A 29 -30.07 -14.21 34.03
N ALA A 30 -28.89 -14.61 34.51
CA ALA A 30 -27.61 -14.44 33.81
C ALA A 30 -27.14 -15.72 33.07
N VAL A 31 -27.90 -16.81 33.11
CA VAL A 31 -27.46 -18.14 32.59
C VAL A 31 -28.30 -18.64 31.41
N GLN A 32 -29.02 -17.75 30.71
CA GLN A 32 -29.74 -18.08 29.48
C GLN A 32 -29.40 -17.11 28.35
N THR A 33 -28.15 -17.18 27.86
CA THR A 33 -27.74 -16.86 26.47
C THR A 33 -26.32 -17.39 26.20
N LEU A 34 -26.06 -18.68 26.48
CA LEU A 34 -24.86 -19.36 25.99
C LEU A 34 -25.23 -20.72 25.38
N ALA A 35 -26.20 -20.69 24.46
CA ALA A 35 -26.18 -21.65 23.36
C ALA A 35 -25.13 -21.14 22.37
N VAL A 36 -23.86 -21.39 22.69
CA VAL A 36 -22.76 -21.24 21.72
C VAL A 36 -22.99 -22.30 20.66
N ASN A 37 -23.49 -21.85 19.52
CA ASN A 37 -23.50 -22.61 18.30
C ASN A 37 -22.02 -22.87 17.93
N PRO A 38 -21.52 -24.12 17.82
CA PRO A 38 -20.10 -24.40 17.56
C PRO A 38 -19.59 -23.96 16.17
N ALA A 39 -20.38 -23.20 15.41
CA ALA A 39 -20.09 -22.78 14.05
C ALA A 39 -19.59 -21.33 13.92
N GLU A 40 -19.46 -20.55 15.01
CA GLU A 40 -19.10 -19.12 14.93
C GLU A 40 -17.96 -18.67 15.87
N THR A 41 -17.03 -19.56 16.22
CA THR A 41 -15.79 -19.18 16.92
C THR A 41 -14.58 -19.38 16.01
N ASP A 42 -14.60 -18.71 14.86
CA ASP A 42 -13.39 -18.33 14.11
C ASP A 42 -13.65 -17.03 13.32
N ARG A 43 -14.17 -16.00 14.01
CA ARG A 43 -14.05 -14.63 13.50
C ARG A 43 -12.62 -14.20 13.77
N THR A 44 -11.76 -14.57 12.83
CA THR A 44 -10.41 -14.06 12.60
C THR A 44 -10.39 -12.54 12.83
N ALA A 45 -10.11 -12.13 14.07
CA ALA A 45 -9.80 -10.75 14.39
C ALA A 45 -8.40 -10.48 13.83
N THR A 46 -8.32 -10.22 12.52
CA THR A 46 -7.10 -9.73 11.90
C THR A 46 -6.79 -8.36 12.50
N PRO A 47 -5.66 -8.19 13.22
CA PRO A 47 -5.32 -6.88 13.76
C PRO A 47 -5.07 -5.92 12.60
N PHE A 48 -5.71 -4.75 12.63
CA PHE A 48 -5.44 -3.62 11.73
C PHE A 48 -3.93 -3.33 11.52
N LEU A 49 -3.12 -3.53 12.57
CA LEU A 49 -1.67 -3.37 12.54
C LEU A 49 -0.98 -4.32 11.55
N THR A 50 -1.63 -5.41 11.16
CA THR A 50 -1.06 -6.38 10.22
C THR A 50 -1.09 -5.88 8.78
N PHE A 51 -2.01 -4.98 8.42
CA PHE A 51 -2.22 -4.54 7.03
C PHE A 51 -1.90 -3.07 6.80
N THR A 52 -1.38 -2.36 7.80
CA THR A 52 -1.11 -0.93 7.68
C THR A 52 0.21 -0.54 8.32
N THR A 53 0.85 0.48 7.74
CA THR A 53 2.08 1.08 8.24
C THR A 53 1.87 2.58 8.45
N ASP A 54 2.16 3.10 9.64
CA ASP A 54 2.14 4.55 9.89
C ASP A 54 3.44 5.19 9.39
N LEU A 55 3.40 5.77 8.19
CA LEU A 55 4.54 6.43 7.59
C LEU A 55 4.92 7.70 8.35
N THR A 56 3.96 8.42 8.93
CA THR A 56 4.27 9.62 9.73
C THR A 56 5.04 9.24 11.00
N GLN A 57 4.67 8.15 11.66
CA GLN A 57 5.42 7.57 12.78
C GLN A 57 6.85 7.22 12.36
N LEU A 58 7.03 6.51 11.24
CA LEU A 58 8.37 6.19 10.70
C LEU A 58 9.18 7.44 10.34
N GLY A 59 8.51 8.49 9.84
CA GLY A 59 9.12 9.78 9.54
C GLY A 59 9.63 10.50 10.80
N ARG A 60 8.87 10.45 11.91
CA ARG A 60 9.31 10.96 13.22
C ARG A 60 10.50 10.17 13.77
N GLU A 61 10.55 8.87 13.51
CA GLU A 61 11.65 7.97 13.89
C GLU A 61 12.88 8.10 12.97
N GLY A 62 12.79 8.86 11.87
CA GLY A 62 13.88 9.00 10.90
C GLY A 62 14.17 7.74 10.08
N ARG A 63 13.18 6.85 9.96
CA ARG A 63 13.31 5.53 9.28
C ARG A 63 12.89 5.56 7.82
N LEU A 64 12.29 6.64 7.35
CA LEU A 64 11.92 6.83 5.95
C LEU A 64 13.11 7.36 5.14
N ARG A 65 13.13 7.05 3.84
CA ARG A 65 14.15 7.56 2.93
C ARG A 65 13.97 9.07 2.78
N GLN A 66 15.07 9.81 2.74
CA GLN A 66 15.05 11.22 2.34
C GLN A 66 15.49 11.34 0.88
N SER A 67 14.74 12.11 0.10
CA SER A 67 15.06 12.36 -1.31
C SER A 67 14.76 13.81 -1.66
N PRO A 68 15.63 14.50 -2.43
CA PRO A 68 15.37 15.85 -2.94
C PRO A 68 14.45 15.86 -4.18
N SER A 69 13.94 14.70 -4.61
CA SER A 69 13.13 14.56 -5.82
C SER A 69 11.64 14.83 -5.55
N PHE A 70 10.91 15.09 -6.63
CA PHE A 70 9.43 15.17 -6.66
C PHE A 70 8.78 16.33 -5.89
N GLU A 71 9.50 17.44 -5.68
CA GLU A 71 8.95 18.63 -5.02
C GLU A 71 7.65 19.16 -5.64
N THR A 72 7.53 19.05 -6.98
CA THR A 72 6.36 19.55 -7.71
C THR A 72 5.15 18.65 -7.43
N GLU A 73 5.33 17.34 -7.52
CA GLU A 73 4.31 16.34 -7.29
C GLU A 73 3.86 16.35 -5.83
N ILE A 74 4.80 16.47 -4.88
CA ILE A 74 4.49 16.62 -3.45
C ILE A 74 3.63 17.87 -3.21
N ALA A 75 3.98 19.01 -3.80
CA ALA A 75 3.19 20.23 -3.67
C ALA A 75 1.78 20.08 -4.25
N GLN A 76 1.64 19.42 -5.40
CA GLN A 76 0.34 19.13 -6.01
C GLN A 76 -0.50 18.21 -5.13
N VAL A 77 0.06 17.13 -4.58
CA VAL A 77 -0.67 16.23 -3.66
C VAL A 77 -1.17 17.00 -2.45
N LEU A 78 -0.32 17.84 -1.84
CA LEU A 78 -0.70 18.65 -0.68
C LEU A 78 -1.81 19.66 -1.02
N ASP A 79 -1.75 20.31 -2.19
CA ASP A 79 -2.77 21.25 -2.67
C ASP A 79 -4.13 20.57 -2.87
N VAL A 80 -4.16 19.39 -3.50
CA VAL A 80 -5.40 18.61 -3.66
C VAL A 80 -5.97 18.20 -2.31
N LEU A 81 -5.12 17.72 -1.40
CA LEU A 81 -5.56 17.35 -0.05
C LEU A 81 -6.05 18.56 0.75
N GLU A 82 -5.43 19.74 0.60
CA GLU A 82 -5.81 20.96 1.31
C GLU A 82 -7.21 21.43 0.93
N LYS A 83 -7.54 21.42 -0.36
CA LYS A 83 -8.87 21.79 -0.88
C LYS A 83 -10.00 20.97 -0.25
N GLY A 84 -9.70 19.74 0.18
CA GLY A 84 -10.65 18.88 0.91
C GLY A 84 -11.92 18.58 0.13
N GLY A 85 -11.84 18.58 -1.21
CA GLY A 85 -12.97 18.34 -2.11
C GLY A 85 -13.33 16.85 -2.22
N SER A 86 -14.23 16.54 -3.16
CA SER A 86 -14.65 15.17 -3.49
C SER A 86 -13.60 14.37 -4.27
N ARG A 87 -12.50 15.03 -4.66
CA ARG A 87 -11.42 14.45 -5.46
C ARG A 87 -10.20 14.16 -4.61
N HIS A 88 -9.63 12.98 -4.83
CA HIS A 88 -8.44 12.50 -4.14
C HIS A 88 -7.26 12.47 -5.09
N PRO A 89 -6.04 12.87 -4.67
CA PRO A 89 -4.87 12.79 -5.53
C PRO A 89 -4.57 11.34 -5.89
N VAL A 90 -4.32 11.08 -7.18
CA VAL A 90 -3.78 9.81 -7.66
C VAL A 90 -2.47 10.05 -8.39
N LEU A 91 -1.39 9.45 -7.88
CA LEU A 91 -0.07 9.47 -8.47
C LEU A 91 -0.04 8.45 -9.62
N VAL A 92 0.21 8.93 -10.83
CA VAL A 92 0.26 8.10 -12.04
C VAL A 92 1.64 8.19 -12.68
N ASP A 93 2.36 7.08 -12.69
CA ASP A 93 3.67 6.88 -13.32
C ASP A 93 3.62 5.77 -14.38
N GLU A 94 4.73 5.52 -15.08
CA GLU A 94 4.76 4.47 -16.12
C GLU A 94 4.69 3.06 -15.52
N ASP A 95 5.32 2.84 -14.36
CA ASP A 95 5.62 1.51 -13.81
C ASP A 95 5.15 1.27 -12.36
N GLY A 96 4.53 2.24 -11.70
CA GLY A 96 4.12 2.13 -10.29
C GLY A 96 5.25 2.29 -9.27
N SER A 97 6.49 2.55 -9.70
CA SER A 97 7.67 2.35 -8.86
C SER A 97 8.05 3.54 -7.96
N VAL A 98 7.65 4.76 -8.33
CA VAL A 98 8.18 5.99 -7.69
C VAL A 98 7.22 6.61 -6.67
N GLN A 99 6.01 6.09 -6.57
CA GLN A 99 4.94 6.67 -5.76
C GLN A 99 5.24 6.61 -4.26
N ASP A 100 5.84 5.50 -3.81
CA ASP A 100 6.27 5.32 -2.42
C ASP A 100 7.23 6.44 -1.97
N GLU A 101 8.17 6.86 -2.83
CA GLU A 101 9.15 7.90 -2.49
C GLU A 101 8.48 9.26 -2.24
N ILE A 102 7.47 9.60 -3.06
CA ILE A 102 6.67 10.83 -2.92
C ILE A 102 5.93 10.83 -1.59
N VAL A 103 5.26 9.72 -1.29
CA VAL A 103 4.44 9.56 -0.08
C VAL A 103 5.30 9.54 1.18
N GLU A 104 6.48 8.92 1.13
CA GLU A 104 7.47 9.00 2.21
C GLU A 104 7.93 10.43 2.47
N GLN A 105 8.21 11.22 1.42
CA GLN A 105 8.56 12.64 1.61
C GLN A 105 7.41 13.45 2.22
N ILE A 106 6.16 13.17 1.83
CA ILE A 106 4.98 13.79 2.44
C ILE A 106 4.90 13.43 3.93
N ALA A 107 5.07 12.16 4.28
CA ALA A 107 5.07 11.70 5.67
C ALA A 107 6.15 12.39 6.51
N ILE A 108 7.37 12.55 5.96
CA ILE A 108 8.46 13.30 6.61
C ILE A 108 8.07 14.76 6.84
N ARG A 109 7.42 15.41 5.88
CA ARG A 109 6.97 16.81 6.03
C ARG A 109 5.89 16.95 7.08
N ILE A 110 4.92 16.03 7.11
CA ILE A 110 3.88 15.99 8.15
C ILE A 110 4.54 15.81 9.52
N ALA A 111 5.48 14.86 9.65
CA ALA A 111 6.22 14.62 10.89
C ALA A 111 7.00 15.85 11.38
N LYS A 112 7.55 16.65 10.47
CA LYS A 112 8.26 17.91 10.75
C LYS A 112 7.33 19.12 10.93
N GLY A 113 6.03 18.97 10.67
CA GLY A 113 5.07 20.08 10.63
C GLY A 113 5.28 21.05 9.46
N SER A 114 6.05 20.69 8.44
CA SER A 114 6.33 21.51 7.25
C SER A 114 5.30 21.26 6.13
N VAL A 115 4.02 21.35 6.49
CA VAL A 115 2.84 21.17 5.60
C VAL A 115 1.79 22.24 5.91
N PRO A 116 0.79 22.46 5.04
CA PRO A 116 -0.34 23.35 5.35
C PRO A 116 -1.04 22.98 6.67
N ASP A 117 -1.66 23.97 7.32
CA ASP A 117 -2.32 23.79 8.63
C ASP A 117 -3.36 22.66 8.62
N SER A 118 -4.05 22.50 7.50
CA SER A 118 -5.03 21.43 7.30
C SER A 118 -4.45 20.02 7.41
N MET A 119 -3.13 19.86 7.30
CA MET A 119 -2.41 18.58 7.26
C MET A 119 -1.45 18.35 8.46
N ARG A 120 -1.14 19.37 9.27
CA ARG A 120 -0.10 19.28 10.34
C ARG A 120 -0.38 18.20 11.38
N ASP A 121 -1.64 18.01 11.77
CA ASP A 121 -2.05 17.07 12.83
C ASP A 121 -2.57 15.73 12.29
N ARG A 122 -2.24 15.39 11.05
CA ARG A 122 -2.67 14.13 10.43
C ARG A 122 -1.58 13.07 10.48
N SER A 123 -1.98 11.81 10.44
CA SER A 123 -1.10 10.67 10.18
C SER A 123 -1.30 10.18 8.75
N LEU A 124 -0.21 9.83 8.08
CA LEU A 124 -0.22 9.19 6.77
C LEU A 124 -0.02 7.68 6.96
N ILE A 125 -1.04 6.91 6.62
CA ILE A 125 -1.11 5.47 6.83
C ILE A 125 -1.05 4.77 5.48
N LYS A 126 -0.03 3.95 5.23
CA LYS A 126 0.07 3.09 4.06
C LYS A 126 -0.71 1.81 4.27
N LEU A 127 -1.51 1.41 3.28
CA LEU A 127 -2.09 0.07 3.20
C LEU A 127 -1.06 -0.89 2.60
N GLU A 128 -0.76 -1.97 3.31
CA GLU A 128 0.15 -3.03 2.86
C GLU A 128 -0.61 -4.01 1.96
N THR A 129 -0.78 -3.64 0.70
CA THR A 129 -1.55 -4.38 -0.31
C THR A 129 -1.01 -5.80 -0.50
N THR A 130 0.32 -5.98 -0.54
CA THR A 130 0.95 -7.30 -0.66
C THR A 130 0.55 -8.25 0.48
N THR A 131 0.58 -7.77 1.72
CA THR A 131 0.17 -8.57 2.90
C THR A 131 -1.32 -8.86 2.87
N LEU A 132 -2.13 -7.88 2.48
CA LEU A 132 -3.57 -8.01 2.38
C LEU A 132 -4.00 -9.07 1.34
N PHE A 133 -3.44 -9.00 0.13
CA PHE A 133 -3.73 -9.97 -0.93
C PHE A 133 -3.18 -11.36 -0.61
N SER A 134 -2.05 -11.45 0.10
CA SER A 134 -1.50 -12.75 0.54
C SER A 134 -2.34 -13.42 1.62
N PHE A 135 -3.01 -12.64 2.48
CA PHE A 135 -3.90 -13.15 3.52
C PHE A 135 -5.21 -13.69 2.94
N ALA A 136 -5.75 -13.03 1.92
CA ALA A 136 -7.07 -13.32 1.39
C ALA A 136 -7.01 -14.19 0.13
N VAL A 137 -7.02 -15.50 0.32
CA VAL A 137 -7.14 -16.48 -0.79
C VAL A 137 -8.53 -16.40 -1.45
N ASP A 138 -9.56 -15.99 -0.71
CA ASP A 138 -10.90 -15.76 -1.23
C ASP A 138 -11.28 -14.27 -1.25
N ALA A 139 -12.16 -13.89 -2.19
CA ALA A 139 -12.57 -12.51 -2.37
C ALA A 139 -13.35 -11.94 -1.17
N ALA A 140 -14.08 -12.78 -0.43
CA ALA A 140 -14.90 -12.33 0.70
C ALA A 140 -14.03 -11.94 1.91
N LYS A 141 -12.93 -12.67 2.15
CA LYS A 141 -11.91 -12.37 3.15
C LYS A 141 -11.15 -11.10 2.80
N LEU A 142 -10.88 -10.88 1.51
CA LEU A 142 -10.27 -9.64 1.06
C LEU A 142 -11.18 -8.46 1.38
N ASP A 143 -12.45 -8.56 0.98
CA ASP A 143 -13.42 -7.49 1.20
C ASP A 143 -13.61 -7.22 2.71
N ALA A 144 -13.67 -8.27 3.55
CA ALA A 144 -13.74 -8.13 5.00
C ALA A 144 -12.48 -7.50 5.63
N ALA A 145 -11.29 -7.84 5.13
CA ALA A 145 -10.03 -7.25 5.59
C ALA A 145 -9.92 -5.76 5.20
N VAL A 146 -10.33 -5.42 3.98
CA VAL A 146 -10.42 -4.02 3.52
C VAL A 146 -11.41 -3.25 4.39
N ALA A 147 -12.59 -3.79 4.65
CA ALA A 147 -13.61 -3.19 5.50
C ALA A 147 -13.05 -2.87 6.90
N SER A 148 -12.34 -3.81 7.52
CA SER A 148 -11.71 -3.62 8.82
C SER A 148 -10.68 -2.49 8.82
N VAL A 149 -9.85 -2.39 7.77
CA VAL A 149 -8.90 -1.28 7.62
C VAL A 149 -9.62 0.05 7.48
N LEU A 150 -10.63 0.11 6.62
CA LEU A 150 -11.42 1.32 6.38
C LEU A 150 -12.13 1.77 7.66
N GLU A 151 -12.79 0.88 8.40
CA GLU A 151 -13.44 1.20 9.67
C GLU A 151 -12.46 1.87 10.63
N LYS A 152 -11.24 1.33 10.77
CA LYS A 152 -10.23 1.89 11.65
C LYS A 152 -9.75 3.26 11.18
N VAL A 153 -9.50 3.44 9.89
CA VAL A 153 -9.12 4.76 9.34
C VAL A 153 -10.24 5.78 9.57
N LEU A 154 -11.49 5.41 9.30
CA LEU A 154 -12.67 6.24 9.52
C LEU A 154 -12.87 6.60 11.00
N SER A 155 -12.56 5.68 11.92
CA SER A 155 -12.61 5.90 13.37
C SER A 155 -11.70 7.05 13.84
N THR A 156 -10.68 7.41 13.05
CA THR A 156 -9.77 8.52 13.37
C THR A 156 -10.38 9.91 13.15
N LYS A 157 -11.63 9.97 12.66
CA LYS A 157 -12.41 11.21 12.43
C LYS A 157 -11.68 12.19 11.50
N GLY A 158 -11.11 11.67 10.42
CA GLY A 158 -10.40 12.47 9.42
C GLY A 158 -8.96 12.86 9.79
N ARG A 159 -8.43 12.40 10.93
CA ARG A 159 -7.01 12.63 11.29
C ARG A 159 -6.04 11.72 10.56
N SER A 160 -6.51 10.75 9.79
CA SER A 160 -5.66 9.89 8.97
C SER A 160 -5.89 10.14 7.49
N VAL A 161 -4.80 10.13 6.73
CA VAL A 161 -4.79 10.03 5.28
C VAL A 161 -4.33 8.62 4.94
N LEU A 162 -5.12 7.89 4.17
CA LEU A 162 -4.77 6.55 3.70
C LEU A 162 -3.97 6.67 2.40
N PHE A 163 -2.93 5.89 2.25
CA PHE A 163 -2.21 5.69 0.99
C PHE A 163 -2.41 4.26 0.50
N VAL A 164 -2.72 4.12 -0.79
CA VAL A 164 -2.86 2.85 -1.50
C VAL A 164 -2.01 2.92 -2.76
N ASP A 165 -1.02 2.04 -2.87
CA ASP A 165 -0.03 2.00 -3.96
C ASP A 165 -0.63 1.60 -5.32
N ASP A 166 -1.65 0.75 -5.33
CA ASP A 166 -2.42 0.45 -6.53
C ASP A 166 -3.92 0.50 -6.25
N VAL A 167 -4.53 1.66 -6.49
CA VAL A 167 -5.99 1.80 -6.37
C VAL A 167 -6.74 0.96 -7.39
N SER A 168 -6.11 0.61 -8.52
CA SER A 168 -6.74 -0.21 -9.56
C SER A 168 -6.92 -1.68 -9.11
N ALA A 169 -6.16 -2.12 -8.11
CA ALA A 169 -6.30 -3.45 -7.52
C ALA A 169 -7.61 -3.61 -6.71
N PHE A 170 -8.15 -2.51 -6.19
CA PHE A 170 -9.41 -2.47 -5.43
C PHE A 170 -10.63 -2.13 -6.30
N VAL A 171 -10.37 -1.74 -7.55
CA VAL A 171 -11.39 -1.52 -8.57
C VAL A 171 -11.44 -2.78 -9.45
N LYS A 172 -12.33 -3.71 -9.12
CA LYS A 172 -12.64 -4.82 -10.03
C LYS A 172 -13.37 -4.23 -11.23
N ALA A 173 -12.97 -4.61 -12.46
CA ALA A 173 -13.66 -4.20 -13.67
C ALA A 173 -15.17 -4.48 -13.54
N GLY A 174 -15.99 -3.42 -13.55
CA GLY A 174 -17.45 -3.50 -13.41
C GLY A 174 -18.00 -3.59 -11.98
N SER A 175 -17.17 -3.51 -10.93
CA SER A 175 -17.64 -3.46 -9.53
C SER A 175 -17.40 -2.08 -8.92
N GLU A 176 -18.30 -1.15 -9.25
CA GLU A 176 -18.36 0.16 -8.59
C GLU A 176 -18.91 0.09 -7.14
N ASN A 177 -19.32 -1.10 -6.72
CA ASN A 177 -19.93 -1.37 -5.42
C ASN A 177 -18.93 -1.88 -4.37
N SER A 178 -17.62 -1.73 -4.59
CA SER A 178 -16.65 -2.07 -3.55
C SER A 178 -16.82 -1.12 -2.36
N GLU A 179 -16.64 -1.66 -1.15
CA GLU A 179 -16.72 -0.86 0.07
C GLU A 179 -15.69 0.28 0.07
N PHE A 180 -14.54 0.04 -0.58
CA PHE A 180 -13.51 1.06 -0.82
C PHE A 180 -14.04 2.25 -1.62
N VAL A 181 -14.64 2.02 -2.80
CA VAL A 181 -15.21 3.09 -3.64
C VAL A 181 -16.35 3.80 -2.90
N THR A 182 -17.16 3.06 -2.14
CA THR A 182 -18.25 3.62 -1.34
C THR A 182 -17.72 4.52 -0.20
N ALA A 183 -16.65 4.11 0.48
CA ALA A 183 -16.02 4.89 1.55
C ALA A 183 -15.42 6.21 1.02
N ILE A 184 -14.84 6.17 -0.18
CA ILE A 184 -14.34 7.35 -0.91
C ILE A 184 -15.50 8.30 -1.26
N ARG A 185 -16.55 7.79 -1.91
CA ARG A 185 -17.73 8.58 -2.31
C ARG A 185 -18.41 9.28 -1.13
N ASN A 186 -18.43 8.64 0.04
CA ASN A 186 -19.02 9.19 1.25
C ASN A 186 -18.20 10.32 1.91
N GLN A 187 -17.03 10.69 1.36
CA GLN A 187 -16.16 11.79 1.82
C GLN A 187 -15.68 11.69 3.28
N LYS A 188 -15.75 10.51 3.89
CA LYS A 188 -15.28 10.30 5.27
C LYS A 188 -13.79 9.90 5.34
N LEU A 189 -13.19 9.63 4.19
CA LEU A 189 -11.82 9.17 4.01
C LEU A 189 -11.03 10.21 3.22
N ARG A 190 -9.78 10.48 3.62
CA ARG A 190 -8.81 11.12 2.74
C ARG A 190 -7.85 10.07 2.22
N LEU A 191 -7.67 10.04 0.91
CA LEU A 191 -6.90 9.03 0.20
C LEU A 191 -5.83 9.72 -0.65
N ILE A 192 -4.64 9.12 -0.71
CA ILE A 192 -3.68 9.27 -1.79
C ILE A 192 -3.65 7.95 -2.52
N GLY A 193 -3.95 7.96 -3.81
CA GLY A 193 -3.89 6.77 -4.65
C GLY A 193 -2.59 6.70 -5.44
N GLY A 194 -2.18 5.49 -5.77
CA GLY A 194 -1.15 5.18 -6.74
C GLY A 194 -1.70 4.30 -7.86
N SER A 195 -1.20 4.46 -9.08
CA SER A 195 -1.50 3.53 -10.19
C SER A 195 -0.52 3.69 -11.35
N SER A 196 -0.22 2.61 -12.08
CA SER A 196 0.49 2.75 -13.35
C SER A 196 -0.42 3.40 -14.40
N ARG A 197 0.17 4.06 -15.40
CA ARG A 197 -0.60 4.72 -16.48
C ARG A 197 -1.52 3.74 -17.20
N ALA A 198 -1.04 2.55 -17.51
CA ALA A 198 -1.84 1.53 -18.20
C ALA A 198 -3.03 1.09 -17.33
N ALA A 199 -2.80 0.78 -16.06
CA ALA A 199 -3.84 0.34 -15.15
C ALA A 199 -4.88 1.44 -14.87
N TYR A 200 -4.43 2.69 -14.70
CA TYR A 200 -5.32 3.84 -14.55
C TYR A 200 -6.22 4.02 -15.78
N GLN A 201 -5.64 3.96 -16.98
CA GLN A 201 -6.39 4.12 -18.22
C GLN A 201 -7.39 2.99 -18.46
N GLU A 202 -7.03 1.75 -18.15
CA GLU A 202 -7.88 0.57 -18.41
C GLU A 202 -9.00 0.41 -17.38
N LYS A 203 -8.75 0.72 -16.10
CA LYS A 203 -9.68 0.37 -15.01
C LYS A 203 -10.37 1.56 -14.34
N ILE A 204 -9.74 2.73 -14.34
CA ILE A 204 -10.24 3.90 -13.60
C ILE A 204 -10.80 4.94 -14.56
N ALA A 205 -10.03 5.34 -15.57
CA ALA A 205 -10.42 6.37 -16.54
C ALA A 205 -11.61 5.96 -17.42
N VAL A 206 -11.91 4.66 -17.51
CA VAL A 206 -13.04 4.14 -18.31
C VAL A 206 -14.39 4.45 -17.68
N SER A 207 -14.48 4.52 -16.35
CA SER A 207 -15.72 4.89 -15.64
C SER A 207 -15.69 6.37 -15.27
N SER A 208 -16.68 7.13 -15.72
CA SER A 208 -16.86 8.54 -15.32
C SER A 208 -16.95 8.68 -13.81
N ASP A 209 -17.66 7.76 -13.16
CA ASP A 209 -17.99 7.86 -11.75
C ASP A 209 -16.79 7.56 -10.85
N LEU A 210 -15.82 6.78 -11.35
CA LEU A 210 -14.54 6.56 -10.67
C LEU A 210 -13.55 7.69 -10.99
N ALA A 211 -13.46 8.11 -12.25
CA ALA A 211 -12.57 9.18 -12.66
C ALA A 211 -12.87 10.49 -11.90
N ASP A 212 -14.15 10.78 -11.61
CA ASP A 212 -14.56 11.96 -10.86
C ASP A 212 -14.15 11.97 -9.38
N LEU A 213 -13.75 10.81 -8.82
CA LEU A 213 -13.23 10.69 -7.46
C LEU A 213 -11.76 11.01 -7.35
N PHE A 214 -11.04 11.13 -8.48
CA PHE A 214 -9.59 11.27 -8.49
C PHE A 214 -9.12 12.51 -9.25
N GLU A 215 -8.06 13.13 -8.74
CA GLU A 215 -7.31 14.17 -9.43
C GLU A 215 -5.93 13.60 -9.81
N VAL A 216 -5.69 13.48 -11.13
CA VAL A 216 -4.49 12.82 -11.65
C VAL A 216 -3.27 13.72 -11.51
N ILE A 217 -2.25 13.21 -10.84
CA ILE A 217 -0.93 13.81 -10.72
C ILE A 217 0.04 12.91 -11.48
N THR A 218 0.46 13.37 -12.66
CA THR A 218 1.40 12.61 -13.48
C THR A 218 2.81 12.75 -12.91
N VAL A 219 3.38 11.64 -12.48
CA VAL A 219 4.74 11.58 -11.97
C VAL A 219 5.67 11.26 -13.13
N ARG A 220 6.65 12.13 -13.35
CA ARG A 220 7.74 11.84 -14.29
C ARG A 220 8.90 11.24 -13.51
N ALA A 221 9.43 10.12 -14.00
CA ALA A 221 10.63 9.54 -13.42
C ALA A 221 11.71 10.63 -13.32
N PRO A 222 12.42 10.73 -12.18
CA PRO A 222 13.45 11.73 -12.02
C PRO A 222 14.48 11.45 -13.11
N LYS A 223 14.88 12.50 -13.84
CA LYS A 223 16.03 12.38 -14.74
C LYS A 223 17.20 12.01 -13.86
N THR A 224 17.56 10.73 -13.85
CA THR A 224 18.78 10.28 -13.19
C THR A 224 19.88 11.13 -13.78
N ALA A 225 20.71 11.74 -12.93
CA ALA A 225 21.83 12.59 -13.34
C ALA A 225 22.95 11.82 -14.10
N GLY A 226 22.62 10.65 -14.68
CA GLY A 226 23.44 9.86 -15.59
C GLY A 226 22.68 9.39 -16.84
N SER A 227 21.46 9.89 -17.09
CA SER A 227 20.74 9.65 -18.35
C SER A 227 20.38 10.98 -19.02
N GLU A 228 21.39 11.81 -19.26
CA GLU A 228 21.35 12.67 -20.44
C GLU A 228 21.60 11.78 -21.66
N VAL A 229 20.58 11.01 -22.04
CA VAL A 229 20.47 10.59 -23.43
C VAL A 229 20.03 11.86 -24.15
N GLY A 230 21.01 12.60 -24.63
CA GLY A 230 20.78 13.62 -25.64
C GLY A 230 19.97 12.98 -26.76
N ASP A 231 18.77 13.50 -26.98
CA ASP A 231 18.03 13.30 -28.22
C ASP A 231 18.93 13.81 -29.34
N THR A 232 19.74 12.91 -29.89
CA THR A 232 20.50 13.13 -31.11
C THR A 232 19.74 12.37 -32.18
N SER A 233 18.58 12.90 -32.52
CA SER A 233 17.91 12.55 -33.76
C SER A 233 18.82 13.01 -34.91
N GLY A 234 19.69 12.10 -35.34
CA GLY A 234 20.51 12.23 -36.54
C GLY A 234 21.98 12.56 -36.29
N GLU A 235 22.77 11.60 -35.80
CA GLU A 235 24.17 11.43 -36.23
C GLU A 235 24.67 10.05 -35.81
N GLY A 236 25.37 9.37 -36.73
CA GLY A 236 25.84 8.00 -36.54
C GLY A 236 26.75 7.88 -35.31
N TYR A 237 26.44 6.92 -34.45
CA TYR A 237 27.26 6.57 -33.30
C TYR A 237 28.62 6.06 -33.77
N ILE A 238 29.67 6.88 -33.68
CA ILE A 238 31.07 6.46 -33.80
C ILE A 238 31.69 6.57 -32.41
N GLY A 239 31.47 5.53 -31.61
CA GLY A 239 32.13 5.30 -30.34
C GLY A 239 32.71 3.89 -30.39
N ASP A 240 34.02 3.81 -30.48
CA ASP A 240 34.79 2.58 -30.64
C ASP A 240 34.49 1.62 -29.48
N ASN A 241 33.76 0.52 -29.74
CA ASN A 241 33.32 -0.49 -28.75
C ASN A 241 34.47 -1.37 -28.22
N VAL A 242 35.71 -0.86 -28.27
CA VAL A 242 36.92 -1.58 -27.89
C VAL A 242 37.44 -0.96 -26.61
N SER A 243 37.68 -1.78 -25.59
CA SER A 243 38.30 -1.30 -24.36
C SER A 243 39.72 -0.75 -24.66
N PRO A 244 40.22 0.24 -23.91
CA PRO A 244 41.57 0.75 -24.08
C PRO A 244 42.64 -0.35 -24.02
N ASP A 245 42.39 -1.36 -23.20
CA ASP A 245 43.26 -2.51 -22.99
C ASP A 245 43.26 -3.44 -24.22
N LEU A 246 42.09 -3.70 -24.84
CA LEU A 246 42.04 -4.43 -26.11
C LEU A 246 42.74 -3.67 -27.23
N ARG A 247 42.61 -2.34 -27.29
CA ARG A 247 43.33 -1.53 -28.29
C ARG A 247 44.84 -1.67 -28.14
N GLN A 248 45.32 -1.71 -26.90
CA GLN A 248 46.73 -1.88 -26.62
C GLN A 248 47.21 -3.29 -27.01
N MET A 249 46.43 -4.32 -26.71
CA MET A 249 46.72 -5.69 -27.16
C MET A 249 46.71 -5.84 -28.69
N MET A 250 45.80 -5.17 -29.39
CA MET A 250 45.74 -5.16 -30.86
C MET A 250 46.90 -4.38 -31.49
N ALA A 251 47.36 -3.30 -30.84
CA ALA A 251 48.52 -2.54 -31.27
C ALA A 251 49.84 -3.30 -31.06
N ASP A 252 49.92 -4.10 -29.99
CA ASP A 252 51.12 -4.87 -29.64
C ASP A 252 51.30 -6.16 -30.46
N ASP A 253 50.24 -6.69 -31.08
CA ASP A 253 50.30 -7.84 -32.00
C ASP A 253 49.44 -7.62 -33.27
N PRO A 254 49.95 -6.85 -34.25
CA PRO A 254 49.24 -6.57 -35.50
C PRO A 254 49.17 -7.78 -36.45
N THR A 255 49.83 -8.89 -36.12
CA THR A 255 49.87 -10.10 -36.98
C THR A 255 48.69 -11.04 -36.74
N GLY A 256 47.87 -10.79 -35.71
CA GLY A 256 46.64 -11.53 -35.44
C GLY A 256 46.84 -12.96 -34.96
N THR A 257 48.06 -13.33 -34.53
CA THR A 257 48.37 -14.70 -34.11
C THR A 257 47.87 -15.07 -32.71
N LYS A 258 47.59 -14.07 -31.86
CA LYS A 258 46.99 -14.29 -30.54
C LYS A 258 45.48 -14.40 -30.64
N ARG A 259 44.94 -15.55 -30.23
CA ARG A 259 43.50 -15.75 -30.03
C ARG A 259 43.09 -15.08 -28.73
N VAL A 260 42.03 -14.27 -28.77
CA VAL A 260 41.45 -13.62 -27.60
C VAL A 260 40.00 -14.04 -27.50
N ASP A 261 39.63 -14.65 -26.37
CA ASP A 261 38.23 -14.96 -26.08
C ASP A 261 37.51 -13.67 -25.64
N VAL A 262 36.54 -13.21 -26.43
CA VAL A 262 35.76 -12.01 -26.17
C VAL A 262 34.34 -12.39 -25.80
N ILE A 263 33.87 -11.92 -24.63
CA ILE A 263 32.46 -12.06 -24.23
C ILE A 263 31.71 -10.84 -24.75
N LEU A 264 30.96 -11.01 -25.83
CA LEU A 264 30.12 -9.96 -26.41
C LEU A 264 28.79 -9.87 -25.66
N GLN A 265 28.60 -8.81 -24.87
CA GLN A 265 27.29 -8.49 -24.29
C GLN A 265 26.48 -7.63 -25.27
N ALA A 266 25.49 -8.23 -25.94
CA ALA A 266 24.53 -7.50 -26.75
C ALA A 266 23.31 -7.11 -25.91
N LYS A 267 23.01 -5.80 -25.80
CA LYS A 267 21.85 -5.29 -25.04
C LYS A 267 20.50 -5.56 -25.74
N ALA A 268 20.52 -5.97 -27.01
CA ALA A 268 19.32 -6.34 -27.77
C ALA A 268 19.58 -7.61 -28.59
N GLY A 269 18.93 -8.72 -28.19
CA GLY A 269 19.04 -10.03 -28.87
C GLY A 269 18.44 -10.11 -30.27
N ASN A 270 17.90 -9.00 -30.81
CA ASN A 270 17.25 -8.95 -32.12
C ASN A 270 17.92 -7.95 -33.09
N ASN A 271 19.23 -7.72 -32.95
CA ASN A 271 19.98 -6.88 -33.86
C ASN A 271 20.29 -7.64 -35.17
N ALA A 272 19.84 -7.10 -36.31
CA ALA A 272 20.00 -7.70 -37.63
C ALA A 272 21.48 -7.86 -38.04
N SER A 273 22.34 -6.93 -37.65
CA SER A 273 23.78 -6.97 -37.93
C SER A 273 24.48 -8.08 -37.14
N LEU A 274 24.05 -8.34 -35.90
CA LEU A 274 24.56 -9.44 -35.08
C LEU A 274 24.16 -10.80 -35.68
N ARG A 275 22.93 -10.93 -36.20
CA ARG A 275 22.49 -12.17 -36.88
C ARG A 275 23.25 -12.41 -38.18
N ALA A 276 23.59 -11.34 -38.92
CA ALA A 276 24.40 -11.45 -40.12
C ALA A 276 25.82 -11.95 -39.79
N LEU A 277 26.45 -11.41 -38.74
CA LEU A 277 27.78 -11.83 -38.27
C LEU A 277 27.83 -13.26 -37.72
N LEU A 278 26.80 -13.68 -36.97
CA LEU A 278 26.70 -15.06 -36.47
C LEU A 278 26.47 -16.07 -37.60
N ASN A 279 25.79 -15.67 -38.67
CA ASN A 279 25.51 -16.54 -39.82
C ASN A 279 26.68 -16.59 -40.82
N SER A 280 27.55 -15.58 -40.86
CA SER A 280 28.67 -15.54 -41.81
C SER A 280 29.85 -16.41 -41.42
N GLY A 281 29.96 -16.85 -40.16
CA GLY A 281 30.89 -17.90 -39.74
C GLY A 281 32.38 -17.60 -39.96
N GLU A 282 32.76 -16.36 -40.24
CA GLU A 282 34.15 -15.92 -40.31
C GLU A 282 34.50 -15.25 -38.98
N GLY A 283 35.28 -15.98 -38.16
CA GLY A 283 35.96 -15.48 -36.98
C GLY A 283 37.45 -15.34 -37.24
#